data_AF-A0A671LIV3-F1
#
_entry.id   AF-A0A671LIV3-F1
#
_cell.length_a   1.000
_cell.length_b   1.000
_cell.length_c   1.000
_cell.angle_alpha   90.00
_cell.angle_beta   90.00
_cell.angle_gamma   90.00
#
_symmetry.space_group_name_H-M   'P 1'
#
loop_
_entity.id
_entity.type
_entity.pdbx_description
1 polymer ?
#
loop_
_entity_poly.entity_id
_entity_poly.type
_entity_poly.pdbx_seq_one_letter_code
_entity_poly.pdbx_strand_id
1 'polypeptide(L)'
;MGHPPLEFSDCYSDSPDFRERLKCYENELEKTNKFLKDAIKDGNTLRNKYSLAVQKFSQTLQSFQFDFIGDTLTDDEMNIAESFREFAGLLQDVEEGRMMLVQNACDLLIKPLEKFRKEQIGVTKERRKKFEKESEKYYSQLDKHMNLSSKKKETQLQEADEQLDKERQTFYESSIEYVYQIQQVQDRKKFDVVEPVLAFLQSVLTLNNLTVEMTQDFLPYKQELQLSLQNTRNHFESTREEMEELMKRKKGSAQICIRHSQQATMEGYLYVQEKWALGVTWVKYYCKYFKDSKLFIMVPMEQKTGTKQTTSQLTLKSCVRRKTDSTDKRFCLDIETNESPVLLQAISEVNRKQWMEAMDGKEPVGLTLSLFTPSRVLELNDLGFKFVRKCINFVETKGLTQEGVYRTVGSNIQVQKLLNAFFDPKCPADVDFNSTDMDIKTITSALKFYLRSLSEPLMTYNLHGELILAAKSENLDYRLGAVHSLVYKLPERNREMLELLIKHLVSVCSHSIENLMTVSNMGVIFGPTLMRAEEETVAAMLDIKFQNIVMEILIEDYSKVRHAPFISVSVTIQVCVYVCVTGEAQGVKGRSFSEKSSICRPPTRPPDPPSRLLNKTQNEDTPAS
;
A
#
# COMPACT_ATOMS: atom_id res chain seq x y z
N MET A 1 44.09 -24.94 -41.99
CA MET A 1 45.51 -25.31 -41.79
C MET A 1 46.20 -24.15 -41.09
N GLY A 2 46.98 -24.40 -40.04
CA GLY A 2 47.68 -23.35 -39.30
C GLY A 2 48.78 -22.70 -40.14
N HIS A 3 49.13 -21.46 -39.84
CA HIS A 3 50.30 -20.81 -40.45
C HIS A 3 51.59 -21.38 -39.82
N PRO A 4 52.64 -21.66 -40.60
CA PRO A 4 53.93 -22.06 -40.05
C PRO A 4 54.50 -20.94 -39.16
N PRO A 5 55.24 -21.27 -38.09
CA PRO A 5 55.83 -20.28 -37.20
C PRO A 5 56.79 -19.34 -37.96
N LEU A 6 56.91 -18.11 -37.45
CA LEU A 6 57.91 -17.16 -37.92
C LEU A 6 59.22 -17.43 -37.17
N GLU A 7 60.24 -17.99 -37.83
CA GLU A 7 61.52 -18.26 -37.19
C GLU A 7 62.43 -17.01 -37.25
N PHE A 8 63.22 -16.76 -36.20
CA PHE A 8 64.20 -15.66 -36.23
C PHE A 8 65.30 -15.88 -37.28
N SER A 9 65.62 -17.15 -37.59
CA SER A 9 66.57 -17.48 -38.66
C SER A 9 66.13 -16.96 -40.03
N ASP A 10 64.81 -16.91 -40.27
CA ASP A 10 64.24 -16.46 -41.53
C ASP A 10 64.36 -14.94 -41.73
N CYS A 11 64.53 -14.18 -40.63
CA CYS A 11 64.76 -12.73 -40.69
C CYS A 11 66.08 -12.38 -41.39
N TYR A 12 67.09 -13.25 -41.27
CA TYR A 12 68.39 -13.04 -41.90
C TYR A 12 68.38 -13.39 -43.38
N SER A 13 67.58 -14.38 -43.79
CA SER A 13 67.47 -14.77 -45.20
C SER A 13 66.51 -13.87 -45.99
N ASP A 14 65.55 -13.25 -45.30
CA ASP A 14 64.48 -12.42 -45.86
C ASP A 14 63.86 -13.01 -47.13
N SER A 15 63.60 -14.31 -47.10
CA SER A 15 63.14 -15.04 -48.28
C SER A 15 61.72 -14.63 -48.69
N PRO A 16 61.35 -14.78 -49.97
CA PRO A 16 59.97 -14.59 -50.41
C PRO A 16 58.96 -15.42 -49.61
N ASP A 17 59.32 -16.65 -49.24
CA ASP A 17 58.48 -17.52 -48.41
C ASP A 17 58.28 -16.97 -46.99
N PHE A 18 59.33 -16.39 -46.40
CA PHE A 18 59.23 -15.69 -45.11
C PHE A 18 58.29 -14.49 -45.20
N ARG A 19 58.43 -13.67 -46.25
CA ARG A 19 57.56 -12.50 -46.48
C ARG A 19 56.10 -12.90 -46.68
N GLU A 20 55.83 -14.01 -47.37
CA GLU A 20 54.48 -14.54 -47.53
C GLU A 20 53.89 -15.01 -46.19
N ARG A 21 54.68 -15.74 -45.38
CA ARG A 21 54.27 -16.11 -44.01
C ARG A 21 53.98 -14.88 -43.16
N LEU A 22 54.89 -13.89 -43.15
CA LEU A 22 54.73 -12.64 -42.41
C LEU A 22 53.42 -11.94 -42.79
N LYS A 23 53.12 -11.85 -44.10
CA LYS A 23 51.87 -11.28 -44.61
C LYS A 23 50.62 -12.02 -44.12
N CYS A 24 50.70 -13.35 -43.94
CA CYS A 24 49.60 -14.12 -43.37
C CYS A 24 49.32 -13.70 -41.90
N TYR A 25 50.36 -13.53 -41.09
CA TYR A 25 50.22 -13.05 -39.71
C TYR A 25 49.70 -11.60 -39.65
N GLU A 26 50.15 -10.73 -40.56
CA GLU A 26 49.62 -9.36 -40.67
C GLU A 26 48.12 -9.33 -40.98
N ASN A 27 47.68 -10.17 -41.92
CA ASN A 27 46.27 -10.27 -42.29
C ASN A 27 45.40 -10.79 -41.13
N GLU A 28 45.91 -11.75 -40.36
CA GLU A 28 45.23 -12.24 -39.16
C GLU A 28 45.11 -11.14 -38.10
N LEU A 29 46.20 -10.40 -37.85
CA LEU A 29 46.20 -9.29 -36.90
C LEU A 29 45.21 -8.18 -37.27
N GLU A 30 45.07 -7.86 -38.56
CA GLU A 30 44.08 -6.86 -38.99
C GLU A 30 42.64 -7.36 -38.81
N LYS A 31 42.38 -8.67 -39.02
CA LYS A 31 41.08 -9.29 -38.68
C LYS A 31 40.80 -9.19 -37.19
N THR A 32 41.77 -9.49 -36.33
CA THR A 32 41.64 -9.33 -34.86
C THR A 32 41.36 -7.88 -34.49
N ASN A 33 42.10 -6.93 -35.06
CA ASN A 33 41.90 -5.49 -34.82
C ASN A 33 40.49 -5.03 -35.21
N LYS A 34 39.97 -5.52 -36.35
CA LYS A 34 38.59 -5.23 -36.79
C LYS A 34 37.57 -5.80 -35.81
N PHE A 35 37.70 -7.07 -35.46
CA PHE A 35 36.82 -7.72 -34.48
C PHE A 35 36.79 -6.96 -33.14
N LEU A 36 37.96 -6.58 -32.60
CA LEU A 36 38.03 -5.83 -31.35
C LEU A 36 37.39 -4.45 -31.45
N LYS A 37 37.57 -3.73 -32.58
CA LYS A 37 36.87 -2.46 -32.82
C LYS A 37 35.36 -2.62 -32.78
N ASP A 38 34.85 -3.64 -33.45
CA ASP A 38 33.42 -3.91 -33.52
C ASP A 38 32.88 -4.30 -32.13
N ALA A 39 33.57 -5.18 -31.40
CA ALA A 39 33.21 -5.57 -30.03
C ALA A 39 33.21 -4.38 -29.05
N ILE A 40 34.22 -3.50 -29.11
CA ILE A 40 34.29 -2.29 -28.29
C ILE A 40 33.16 -1.33 -28.65
N LYS A 41 32.87 -1.16 -29.94
CA LYS A 41 31.78 -0.29 -30.41
C LYS A 41 30.44 -0.80 -29.90
N ASP A 42 30.17 -2.09 -30.08
CA ASP A 42 28.92 -2.71 -29.66
C ASP A 42 28.79 -2.69 -28.13
N GLY A 43 29.87 -2.96 -27.39
CA GLY A 43 29.91 -2.82 -25.94
C GLY A 43 29.55 -1.41 -25.46
N ASN A 44 30.04 -0.37 -26.15
CA ASN A 44 29.72 1.03 -25.81
C ASN A 44 28.24 1.38 -26.05
N THR A 45 27.54 0.68 -26.94
CA THR A 45 26.10 0.92 -27.17
C THR A 45 25.19 0.44 -26.03
N LEU A 46 25.72 -0.35 -25.09
CA LEU A 46 24.97 -0.87 -23.93
C LEU A 46 24.58 0.22 -22.90
N ARG A 47 25.04 1.47 -23.06
CA ARG A 47 24.67 2.61 -22.20
C ARG A 47 23.32 3.20 -22.63
N ASN A 48 22.25 2.95 -21.84
CA ASN A 48 20.88 3.11 -22.31
C ASN A 48 20.01 4.14 -21.53
N LYS A 49 19.03 4.74 -22.22
CA LYS A 49 17.97 5.64 -21.71
C LYS A 49 16.99 4.96 -20.75
N TYR A 50 17.00 3.63 -20.70
CA TYR A 50 16.16 2.80 -19.85
C TYR A 50 16.29 3.17 -18.35
N SER A 51 17.51 3.43 -17.88
CA SER A 51 17.78 3.77 -16.47
C SER A 51 16.97 4.98 -15.99
N LEU A 52 16.98 6.04 -16.79
CA LEU A 52 16.29 7.28 -16.46
C LEU A 52 14.77 7.09 -16.43
N ALA A 53 14.24 6.23 -17.30
CA ALA A 53 12.82 5.90 -17.33
C ALA A 53 12.39 5.13 -16.08
N VAL A 54 13.17 4.11 -15.67
CA VAL A 54 12.88 3.33 -14.46
C VAL A 54 12.99 4.20 -13.21
N GLN A 55 14.05 5.01 -13.07
CA GLN A 55 14.20 5.92 -11.94
C GLN A 55 13.03 6.90 -11.82
N LYS A 56 12.60 7.51 -12.92
CA LYS A 56 11.46 8.44 -12.94
C LYS A 56 10.15 7.72 -12.60
N PHE A 57 9.96 6.51 -13.10
CA PHE A 57 8.78 5.70 -12.79
C PHE A 57 8.74 5.32 -11.30
N SER A 58 9.84 4.84 -10.73
CA SER A 58 9.94 4.54 -9.29
C SER A 58 9.66 5.77 -8.42
N GLN A 59 10.18 6.95 -8.79
CA GLN A 59 9.84 8.20 -8.08
C GLN A 59 8.36 8.54 -8.12
N THR A 60 7.70 8.27 -9.25
CA THR A 60 6.26 8.49 -9.41
C THR A 60 5.49 7.58 -8.46
N LEU A 61 5.86 6.30 -8.37
CA LEU A 61 5.26 5.34 -7.43
C LEU A 61 5.49 5.75 -5.96
N GLN A 62 6.70 6.19 -5.60
CA GLN A 62 7.01 6.65 -4.23
C GLN A 62 6.17 7.85 -3.79
N SER A 63 5.78 8.71 -4.73
CA SER A 63 4.97 9.90 -4.45
C SER A 63 3.48 9.62 -4.33
N PHE A 64 3.02 8.40 -4.62
CA PHE A 64 1.60 8.08 -4.57
C PHE A 64 1.07 8.05 -3.14
N GLN A 65 -0.02 8.78 -2.90
CA GLN A 65 -0.82 8.74 -1.68
C GLN A 65 -2.29 8.95 -2.06
N PHE A 66 -3.21 8.36 -1.30
CA PHE A 66 -4.62 8.67 -1.44
C PHE A 66 -4.94 10.05 -0.85
N ASP A 67 -5.81 10.80 -1.52
CA ASP A 67 -6.39 12.02 -0.96
C ASP A 67 -7.43 11.64 0.12
N PHE A 68 -7.43 12.37 1.24
CA PHE A 68 -8.38 12.14 2.33
C PHE A 68 -9.82 12.41 1.89
N ILE A 69 -10.66 11.37 1.85
CA ILE A 69 -12.12 11.50 1.69
C ILE A 69 -12.78 11.06 3.00
N GLY A 70 -13.06 12.02 3.88
CA GLY A 70 -13.49 11.80 5.27
C GLY A 70 -12.56 12.51 6.25
N ASP A 71 -12.48 12.02 7.50
CA ASP A 71 -11.65 12.65 8.54
C ASP A 71 -10.24 12.03 8.68
N THR A 72 -10.04 10.75 8.29
CA THR A 72 -8.76 10.02 8.36
C THR A 72 -8.63 8.98 7.25
N LEU A 73 -7.39 8.59 6.89
CA LEU A 73 -7.12 7.44 6.02
C LEU A 73 -7.41 6.12 6.73
N THR A 74 -7.76 5.08 5.98
CA THR A 74 -7.85 3.71 6.50
C THR A 74 -6.50 3.01 6.48
N ASP A 75 -6.35 1.99 7.32
CA ASP A 75 -5.19 1.10 7.30
C ASP A 75 -4.99 0.47 5.91
N ASP A 76 -6.07 0.14 5.19
CA ASP A 76 -6.01 -0.35 3.80
C ASP A 76 -5.44 0.70 2.83
N GLU A 77 -5.88 1.97 2.92
CA GLU A 77 -5.37 3.06 2.08
C GLU A 77 -3.89 3.34 2.36
N MET A 78 -3.49 3.31 3.64
CA MET A 78 -2.09 3.44 4.05
C MET A 78 -1.24 2.26 3.56
N ASN A 79 -1.72 1.04 3.72
CA ASN A 79 -1.04 -0.18 3.26
C ASN A 79 -0.89 -0.22 1.73
N ILE A 80 -1.91 0.20 0.99
CA ILE A 80 -1.83 0.30 -0.47
C ILE A 80 -0.82 1.38 -0.88
N ALA A 81 -0.82 2.56 -0.26
CA ALA A 81 0.18 3.59 -0.53
C ALA A 81 1.61 3.12 -0.20
N GLU A 82 1.79 2.38 0.90
CA GLU A 82 3.07 1.74 1.25
C GLU A 82 3.50 0.74 0.18
N SER A 83 2.56 -0.04 -0.37
CA SER A 83 2.89 -1.03 -1.41
C SER A 83 3.51 -0.43 -2.66
N PHE A 84 3.11 0.80 -3.04
CA PHE A 84 3.74 1.52 -4.14
C PHE A 84 5.18 1.93 -3.82
N ARG A 85 5.51 2.21 -2.56
CA ARG A 85 6.89 2.49 -2.12
C ARG A 85 7.74 1.24 -2.13
N GLU A 86 7.21 0.12 -1.65
CA GLU A 86 7.88 -1.19 -1.71
C GLU A 86 8.17 -1.61 -3.16
N PHE A 87 7.21 -1.45 -4.08
CA PHE A 87 7.43 -1.72 -5.51
C PHE A 87 8.51 -0.81 -6.10
N ALA A 88 8.52 0.46 -5.72
CA ALA A 88 9.51 1.40 -6.19
C ALA A 88 10.92 1.08 -5.69
N GLY A 89 11.05 0.66 -4.43
CA GLY A 89 12.30 0.18 -3.84
C GLY A 89 12.87 -1.01 -4.61
N LEU A 90 12.05 -2.05 -4.81
CA LEU A 90 12.46 -3.23 -5.60
C LEU A 90 12.90 -2.86 -7.02
N LEU A 91 12.18 -1.95 -7.69
CA LEU A 91 12.55 -1.47 -9.03
C LEU A 91 13.88 -0.70 -9.02
N GLN A 92 14.16 0.06 -7.96
CA GLN A 92 15.43 0.78 -7.79
C GLN A 92 16.58 -0.20 -7.58
N ASP A 93 16.43 -1.20 -6.71
CA ASP A 93 17.47 -2.20 -6.44
C ASP A 93 17.85 -3.00 -7.71
N VAL A 94 16.83 -3.44 -8.47
CA VAL A 94 17.05 -4.12 -9.76
C VAL A 94 17.78 -3.22 -10.75
N GLU A 95 17.43 -1.94 -10.79
CA GLU A 95 18.05 -0.97 -11.70
C GLU A 95 19.48 -0.61 -11.27
N GLU A 96 19.79 -0.55 -9.98
CA GLU A 96 21.14 -0.39 -9.47
C GLU A 96 22.03 -1.57 -9.88
N GLY A 97 21.53 -2.80 -9.72
CA GLY A 97 22.21 -4.00 -10.22
C GLY A 97 22.51 -3.94 -11.72
N ARG A 98 21.53 -3.50 -12.52
CA ARG A 98 21.70 -3.33 -13.97
C ARG A 98 22.71 -2.23 -14.30
N MET A 99 22.73 -1.13 -13.54
CA MET A 99 23.68 -0.03 -13.74
C MET A 99 25.12 -0.45 -13.40
N MET A 100 25.29 -1.26 -12.35
CA MET A 100 26.58 -1.91 -12.05
C MET A 100 27.04 -2.81 -13.20
N LEU A 101 26.13 -3.56 -13.84
CA LEU A 101 26.49 -4.38 -15.01
C LEU A 101 26.99 -3.53 -16.20
N VAL A 102 26.36 -2.37 -16.46
CA VAL A 102 26.82 -1.43 -17.49
C VAL A 102 28.21 -0.89 -17.16
N GLN A 103 28.46 -0.59 -15.88
CA GLN A 103 29.78 -0.15 -15.42
C GLN A 103 30.82 -1.27 -15.57
N ASN A 104 30.47 -2.51 -15.22
CA ASN A 104 31.31 -3.69 -15.40
C ASN A 104 31.62 -3.96 -16.89
N ALA A 105 30.68 -3.73 -17.81
CA ALA A 105 30.97 -3.79 -19.24
C ALA A 105 32.07 -2.79 -19.65
N CYS A 106 32.06 -1.58 -19.06
CA CYS A 106 33.09 -0.58 -19.33
C CYS A 106 34.45 -0.99 -18.74
N ASP A 107 34.46 -1.41 -17.47
CA ASP A 107 35.68 -1.63 -16.71
C ASP A 107 36.34 -2.98 -16.97
N LEU A 108 35.53 -4.04 -17.12
CA LEU A 108 36.02 -5.41 -17.28
C LEU A 108 36.16 -5.85 -18.73
N LEU A 109 35.43 -5.23 -19.67
CA LEU A 109 35.46 -5.61 -21.09
C LEU A 109 36.06 -4.50 -21.97
N ILE A 110 35.44 -3.33 -22.01
CA ILE A 110 35.80 -2.28 -22.99
C ILE A 110 37.22 -1.74 -22.74
N LYS A 111 37.53 -1.30 -21.50
CA LYS A 111 38.85 -0.75 -21.17
C LYS A 111 40.00 -1.75 -21.41
N PRO A 112 39.92 -3.03 -20.99
CA PRO A 112 40.95 -4.01 -21.30
C PRO A 112 41.14 -4.28 -22.79
N LEU A 113 40.06 -4.42 -23.56
CA LEU A 113 40.15 -4.62 -25.02
C LEU A 113 40.73 -3.40 -25.73
N GLU A 114 40.37 -2.18 -25.31
CA GLU A 114 40.99 -0.95 -25.80
C GLU A 114 42.48 -0.89 -25.49
N LYS A 115 42.87 -1.27 -24.27
CA LYS A 115 44.26 -1.31 -23.83
C LYS A 115 45.06 -2.27 -24.69
N PHE A 116 44.58 -3.51 -24.87
CA PHE A 116 45.22 -4.49 -25.75
C PHE A 116 45.37 -3.95 -27.18
N ARG A 117 44.30 -3.37 -27.73
CA ARG A 117 44.32 -2.80 -29.09
C ARG A 117 45.34 -1.66 -29.24
N LYS A 118 45.43 -0.75 -28.27
CA LYS A 118 46.36 0.39 -28.32
C LYS A 118 47.80 -0.02 -28.07
N GLU A 119 48.04 -0.79 -27.01
CA GLU A 119 49.39 -1.12 -26.53
C GLU A 119 50.02 -2.30 -27.25
N GLN A 120 49.22 -3.27 -27.71
CA GLN A 120 49.75 -4.45 -28.41
C GLN A 120 49.68 -4.24 -29.92
N ILE A 121 48.47 -4.10 -30.48
CA ILE A 121 48.30 -3.96 -31.94
C ILE A 121 48.86 -2.64 -32.45
N GLY A 122 48.67 -1.54 -31.71
CA GLY A 122 49.21 -0.22 -32.08
C GLY A 122 50.73 -0.22 -32.16
N VAL A 123 51.41 -0.81 -31.16
CA VAL A 123 52.88 -0.93 -31.16
C VAL A 123 53.36 -1.83 -32.31
N THR A 124 52.66 -2.93 -32.62
CA THR A 124 52.99 -3.77 -33.79
C THR A 124 52.92 -2.99 -35.11
N LYS A 125 51.96 -2.06 -35.27
CA LYS A 125 51.87 -1.20 -36.46
C LYS A 125 53.06 -0.24 -36.58
N GLU A 126 53.56 0.29 -35.46
CA GLU A 126 54.76 1.13 -35.48
C GLU A 126 56.04 0.31 -35.76
N ARG A 127 56.16 -0.90 -35.21
CA ARG A 127 57.26 -1.84 -35.51
C ARG A 127 57.26 -2.24 -36.99
N ARG A 128 56.07 -2.48 -37.58
CA ARG A 128 55.91 -2.73 -39.02
C ARG A 128 56.44 -1.57 -39.86
N LYS A 129 56.04 -0.33 -39.57
CA LYS A 129 56.51 0.84 -40.31
C LYS A 129 58.04 0.99 -40.23
N LYS A 130 58.61 0.73 -39.04
CA LYS A 130 60.08 0.73 -38.85
C LYS A 130 60.72 -0.33 -39.73
N PHE A 131 60.23 -1.57 -39.70
CA PHE A 131 60.71 -2.66 -40.54
C PHE A 131 60.62 -2.35 -42.04
N GLU A 132 59.49 -1.84 -42.53
CA GLU A 132 59.31 -1.45 -43.94
C GLU A 132 60.32 -0.35 -44.33
N LYS A 133 60.50 0.67 -43.48
CA LYS A 133 61.46 1.76 -43.70
C LYS A 133 62.92 1.28 -43.74
N GLU A 134 63.34 0.45 -42.80
CA GLU A 134 64.71 -0.06 -42.77
C GLU A 134 64.94 -1.08 -43.91
N SER A 135 63.89 -1.82 -44.33
CA SER A 135 63.93 -2.67 -45.52
C SER A 135 64.17 -1.87 -46.81
N GLU A 136 63.46 -0.75 -47.00
CA GLU A 136 63.66 0.13 -48.15
C GLU A 136 65.07 0.74 -48.19
N LYS A 137 65.60 1.18 -47.04
CA LYS A 137 66.97 1.70 -46.94
C LYS A 137 68.01 0.66 -47.29
N TYR A 138 67.90 -0.54 -46.72
CA TYR A 138 68.83 -1.63 -46.97
C TYR A 138 68.87 -2.00 -48.46
N TYR A 139 67.72 -2.22 -49.09
CA TYR A 139 67.68 -2.57 -50.51
C TYR A 139 68.12 -1.42 -51.42
N SER A 140 67.83 -0.17 -51.08
CA SER A 140 68.36 0.98 -51.81
C SER A 140 69.88 1.07 -51.70
N GLN A 141 70.44 0.81 -50.52
CA GLN A 141 71.89 0.82 -50.31
C GLN A 141 72.57 -0.37 -51.01
N LEU A 142 71.92 -1.54 -51.00
CA LEU A 142 72.38 -2.73 -51.72
C LEU A 142 72.45 -2.47 -53.23
N ASP A 143 71.43 -1.87 -53.83
CA ASP A 143 71.45 -1.55 -55.26
C ASP A 143 72.57 -0.54 -55.61
N LYS A 144 72.75 0.49 -54.78
CA LYS A 144 73.88 1.43 -54.94
C LYS A 144 75.24 0.73 -54.84
N HIS A 145 75.37 -0.20 -53.89
CA HIS A 145 76.58 -0.98 -53.67
C HIS A 145 76.88 -1.88 -54.88
N MET A 146 75.88 -2.60 -55.39
CA MET A 146 76.02 -3.49 -56.55
C MET A 146 76.33 -2.73 -57.86
N ASN A 147 75.88 -1.48 -57.97
CA ASN A 147 76.16 -0.62 -59.12
C ASN A 147 77.50 0.15 -59.01
N LEU A 148 78.26 -0.02 -57.93
CA LEU A 148 79.56 0.63 -57.74
C LEU A 148 80.60 0.01 -58.68
N SER A 149 81.32 0.85 -59.44
CA SER A 149 82.35 0.37 -60.36
C SER A 149 83.53 -0.25 -59.61
N SER A 150 83.94 -1.45 -60.03
CA SER A 150 85.15 -2.14 -59.53
C SER A 150 86.47 -1.38 -59.77
N LYS A 151 86.45 -0.28 -60.54
CA LYS A 151 87.62 0.59 -60.79
C LYS A 151 87.79 1.71 -59.76
N LYS A 152 86.91 1.78 -58.75
CA LYS A 152 87.01 2.77 -57.65
C LYS A 152 88.23 2.48 -56.77
N LYS A 153 88.65 3.49 -55.99
CA LYS A 153 89.76 3.31 -55.05
C LYS A 153 89.35 2.30 -53.97
N GLU A 154 90.29 1.46 -53.55
CA GLU A 154 90.08 0.45 -52.49
C GLU A 154 89.39 1.03 -51.25
N THR A 155 89.80 2.22 -50.80
CA THR A 155 89.19 2.90 -49.65
C THR A 155 87.71 3.21 -49.85
N GLN A 156 87.30 3.55 -51.08
CA GLN A 156 85.89 3.84 -51.41
C GLN A 156 85.05 2.56 -51.51
N LEU A 157 85.67 1.43 -51.86
CA LEU A 157 85.00 0.12 -51.86
C LEU A 157 84.77 -0.33 -50.42
N GLN A 158 85.79 -0.24 -49.56
CA GLN A 158 85.69 -0.56 -48.13
C GLN A 158 84.65 0.30 -47.40
N GLU A 159 84.61 1.62 -47.65
CA GLU A 159 83.58 2.50 -47.10
C GLU A 159 82.15 2.08 -47.54
N ALA A 160 82.01 1.59 -48.77
CA ALA A 160 80.73 1.11 -49.29
C ALA A 160 80.33 -0.26 -48.71
N ASP A 161 81.28 -1.14 -48.43
CA ASP A 161 81.09 -2.41 -47.72
C ASP A 161 80.61 -2.15 -46.28
N GLU A 162 81.33 -1.32 -45.52
CA GLU A 162 80.99 -0.98 -44.14
C GLU A 162 79.61 -0.32 -44.03
N GLN A 163 79.28 0.58 -44.97
CA GLN A 163 77.97 1.22 -45.00
C GLN A 163 76.85 0.22 -45.33
N LEU A 164 77.07 -0.73 -46.25
CA LEU A 164 76.09 -1.77 -46.55
C LEU A 164 75.88 -2.70 -45.35
N ASP A 165 76.97 -3.12 -44.69
CA ASP A 165 76.93 -3.99 -43.51
C ASP A 165 76.16 -3.34 -42.35
N LYS A 166 76.35 -2.03 -42.13
CA LYS A 166 75.61 -1.26 -41.13
C LYS A 166 74.10 -1.20 -41.41
N GLU A 167 73.71 -0.91 -42.65
CA GLU A 167 72.29 -0.90 -43.04
C GLU A 167 71.68 -2.30 -42.96
N ARG A 168 72.45 -3.34 -43.35
CA ARG A 168 72.04 -4.75 -43.23
C ARG A 168 71.77 -5.15 -41.78
N GLN A 169 72.66 -4.77 -40.85
CA GLN A 169 72.47 -5.04 -39.43
C GLN A 169 71.21 -4.35 -38.89
N THR A 170 71.03 -3.06 -39.22
CA THR A 170 69.86 -2.27 -38.79
C THR A 170 68.54 -2.89 -39.32
N PHE A 171 68.56 -3.35 -40.57
CA PHE A 171 67.44 -4.08 -41.17
C PHE A 171 67.13 -5.38 -40.40
N TYR A 172 68.12 -6.24 -40.16
CA TYR A 172 67.91 -7.50 -39.43
C TYR A 172 67.40 -7.28 -38.00
N GLU A 173 67.97 -6.32 -37.27
CA GLU A 173 67.49 -5.95 -35.94
C GLU A 173 66.00 -5.54 -35.99
N SER A 174 65.62 -4.70 -36.95
CA SER A 174 64.22 -4.30 -37.13
C SER A 174 63.28 -5.46 -37.50
N SER A 175 63.77 -6.42 -38.30
CA SER A 175 63.02 -7.62 -38.70
C SER A 175 62.77 -8.54 -37.50
N ILE A 176 63.80 -8.80 -36.69
CA ILE A 176 63.70 -9.62 -35.48
C ILE A 176 62.77 -8.97 -34.46
N GLU A 177 62.91 -7.66 -34.22
CA GLU A 177 62.02 -6.91 -33.33
C GLU A 177 60.56 -6.99 -33.80
N TYR A 178 60.32 -6.91 -35.11
CA TYR A 178 58.97 -6.99 -35.66
C TYR A 178 58.36 -8.39 -35.54
N VAL A 179 59.12 -9.44 -35.88
CA VAL A 179 58.69 -10.84 -35.73
C VAL A 179 58.41 -11.17 -34.26
N TYR A 180 59.30 -10.75 -33.35
CA TYR A 180 59.09 -10.91 -31.91
C TYR A 180 57.78 -10.26 -31.46
N GLN A 181 57.52 -9.02 -31.90
CA GLN A 181 56.30 -8.32 -31.54
C GLN A 181 55.05 -9.04 -32.08
N ILE A 182 55.08 -9.54 -33.32
CA ILE A 182 53.96 -10.32 -33.88
C ILE A 182 53.70 -11.56 -33.02
N GLN A 183 54.72 -12.36 -32.71
CA GLN A 183 54.58 -13.55 -31.87
C GLN A 183 54.02 -13.20 -30.49
N GLN A 184 54.54 -12.14 -29.87
CA GLN A 184 54.05 -11.68 -28.57
C GLN A 184 52.55 -11.35 -28.61
N VAL A 185 52.07 -10.66 -29.64
CA VAL A 185 50.63 -10.36 -29.77
C VAL A 185 49.80 -11.62 -30.04
N GLN A 186 50.32 -12.59 -30.81
CA GLN A 186 49.65 -13.88 -31.07
C GLN A 186 49.45 -14.71 -29.81
N ASP A 187 50.39 -14.66 -28.86
CA ASP A 187 50.25 -15.35 -27.59
C ASP A 187 49.42 -14.56 -26.60
N ARG A 188 49.64 -13.25 -26.49
CA ARG A 188 48.87 -12.38 -25.59
C ARG A 188 47.39 -12.37 -25.87
N LYS A 189 46.97 -12.35 -27.15
CA LYS A 189 45.53 -12.32 -27.50
C LYS A 189 44.75 -13.52 -26.92
N LYS A 190 45.42 -14.64 -26.64
CA LYS A 190 44.78 -15.84 -26.09
C LYS A 190 44.21 -15.61 -24.68
N PHE A 191 44.80 -14.70 -23.92
CA PHE A 191 44.36 -14.37 -22.56
C PHE A 191 43.91 -12.91 -22.43
N ASP A 192 44.66 -11.95 -22.96
CA ASP A 192 44.34 -10.50 -22.86
C ASP A 192 43.02 -10.11 -23.57
N VAL A 193 42.49 -10.97 -24.47
CA VAL A 193 41.17 -10.78 -25.10
C VAL A 193 40.09 -11.67 -24.47
N VAL A 194 40.43 -12.88 -24.05
CA VAL A 194 39.46 -13.87 -23.57
C VAL A 194 39.07 -13.62 -22.11
N GLU A 195 40.02 -13.27 -21.25
CA GLU A 195 39.76 -12.99 -19.82
C GLU A 195 38.76 -11.83 -19.62
N PRO A 196 38.87 -10.69 -20.33
CA PRO A 196 37.86 -9.62 -20.27
C PRO A 196 36.43 -10.09 -20.60
N VAL A 197 36.30 -10.93 -21.63
CA VAL A 197 34.99 -11.49 -22.05
C VAL A 197 34.45 -12.43 -20.96
N LEU A 198 35.30 -13.30 -20.42
CA LEU A 198 34.91 -14.21 -19.35
C LEU A 198 34.49 -13.46 -18.08
N ALA A 199 35.27 -12.44 -17.67
CA ALA A 199 34.96 -11.62 -16.50
C ALA A 199 33.61 -10.88 -16.66
N PHE A 200 33.34 -10.35 -17.84
CA PHE A 200 32.06 -9.71 -18.12
C PHE A 200 30.90 -10.71 -18.09
N LEU A 201 31.05 -11.89 -18.72
CA LEU A 201 30.02 -12.95 -18.65
C LEU A 201 29.74 -13.38 -17.22
N GLN A 202 30.78 -13.52 -16.39
CA GLN A 202 30.61 -13.81 -14.96
C GLN A 202 29.79 -12.72 -14.26
N SER A 203 30.03 -11.44 -14.56
CA SER A 203 29.25 -10.35 -13.98
C SER A 203 27.76 -10.38 -14.38
N VAL A 204 27.44 -10.84 -15.61
CA VAL A 204 26.06 -11.07 -16.06
C VAL A 204 25.40 -12.18 -15.24
N LEU A 205 26.10 -13.31 -15.05
CA LEU A 205 25.59 -14.44 -14.28
C LEU A 205 25.37 -14.07 -12.81
N THR A 206 26.30 -13.30 -12.22
CA THR A 206 26.15 -12.79 -10.85
C THR A 206 24.93 -11.88 -10.71
N LEU A 207 24.67 -10.97 -11.67
CA LEU A 207 23.46 -10.13 -11.63
C LEU A 207 22.17 -10.96 -11.73
N ASN A 208 22.16 -11.99 -12.58
CA ASN A 208 21.00 -12.87 -12.71
C ASN A 208 20.70 -13.60 -11.39
N ASN A 209 21.72 -14.12 -10.71
CA ASN A 209 21.55 -14.77 -9.41
C ASN A 209 21.05 -13.79 -8.35
N LEU A 210 21.61 -12.58 -8.29
CA LEU A 210 21.14 -11.52 -7.39
C LEU A 210 19.67 -11.19 -7.63
N THR A 211 19.23 -11.14 -8.90
CA THR A 211 17.82 -10.87 -9.25
C THR A 211 16.88 -11.99 -8.78
N VAL A 212 17.34 -13.24 -8.82
CA VAL A 212 16.59 -14.38 -8.27
C VAL A 212 16.47 -14.27 -6.75
N GLU A 213 17.54 -13.92 -6.05
CA GLU A 213 17.53 -13.70 -4.59
C GLU A 213 16.58 -12.55 -4.20
N MET A 214 16.68 -11.38 -4.86
CA MET A 214 15.76 -10.26 -4.65
C MET A 214 14.29 -10.64 -4.87
N THR A 215 14.01 -11.47 -5.89
CA THR A 215 12.65 -11.96 -6.15
C THR A 215 12.16 -12.87 -5.03
N GLN A 216 13.03 -13.71 -4.49
CA GLN A 216 12.70 -14.63 -3.40
C GLN A 216 12.43 -13.87 -2.09
N ASP A 217 13.22 -12.84 -1.79
CA ASP A 217 13.05 -11.98 -0.61
C ASP A 217 11.75 -11.17 -0.67
N PHE A 218 11.32 -10.78 -1.88
CA PHE A 218 10.07 -10.06 -2.09
C PHE A 218 8.80 -10.94 -2.03
N LEU A 219 8.96 -12.26 -2.16
CA LEU A 219 7.84 -13.20 -2.31
C LEU A 219 6.87 -13.21 -1.11
N PRO A 220 7.32 -13.20 0.16
CA PRO A 220 6.42 -13.18 1.31
C PRO A 220 5.55 -11.92 1.35
N TYR A 221 6.16 -10.75 1.12
CA TYR A 221 5.44 -9.48 1.06
C TYR A 221 4.37 -9.48 -0.05
N LYS A 222 4.72 -9.99 -1.24
CA LYS A 222 3.75 -10.15 -2.35
C LYS A 222 2.55 -11.01 -1.93
N GLN A 223 2.78 -12.13 -1.24
CA GLN A 223 1.68 -13.02 -0.80
C GLN A 223 0.76 -12.33 0.22
N GLU A 224 1.35 -11.61 1.17
CA GLU A 224 0.61 -10.83 2.17
C GLU A 224 -0.24 -9.73 1.51
N LEU A 225 0.35 -8.97 0.60
CA LEU A 225 -0.37 -7.92 -0.14
C LEU A 225 -1.51 -8.49 -0.99
N GLN A 226 -1.33 -9.67 -1.61
CA GLN A 226 -2.39 -10.33 -2.36
C GLN A 226 -3.58 -10.72 -1.48
N LEU A 227 -3.33 -11.19 -0.26
CA LEU A 227 -4.37 -11.50 0.73
C LEU A 227 -5.09 -10.23 1.17
N SER A 228 -4.35 -9.17 1.52
CA SER A 228 -4.93 -7.86 1.88
C SER A 228 -5.84 -7.32 0.77
N LEU A 229 -5.36 -7.28 -0.48
CA LEU A 229 -6.17 -6.83 -1.63
C LEU A 229 -7.43 -7.68 -1.85
N GLN A 230 -7.37 -8.99 -1.58
CA GLN A 230 -8.54 -9.85 -1.67
C GLN A 230 -9.56 -9.54 -0.58
N ASN A 231 -9.10 -9.24 0.64
CA ASN A 231 -9.95 -8.82 1.75
C ASN A 231 -10.64 -7.48 1.44
N THR A 232 -9.91 -6.49 0.93
CA THR A 232 -10.48 -5.19 0.52
C THR A 232 -11.53 -5.36 -0.58
N ARG A 233 -11.32 -6.26 -1.56
CA ARG A 233 -12.35 -6.59 -2.57
C ARG A 233 -13.60 -7.20 -1.94
N ASN A 234 -13.44 -8.15 -1.02
CA ASN A 234 -14.57 -8.78 -0.34
C ASN A 234 -15.36 -7.74 0.50
N HIS A 235 -14.66 -6.82 1.15
CA HIS A 235 -15.28 -5.73 1.91
C HIS A 235 -16.08 -4.78 1.02
N PHE A 236 -15.53 -4.43 -0.15
CA PHE A 236 -16.24 -3.64 -1.16
C PHE A 236 -17.54 -4.31 -1.60
N GLU A 237 -17.49 -5.59 -1.97
CA GLU A 237 -18.69 -6.32 -2.43
C GLU A 237 -19.78 -6.36 -1.35
N SER A 238 -19.42 -6.64 -0.09
CA SER A 238 -20.37 -6.63 1.02
C SER A 238 -21.00 -5.25 1.22
N THR A 239 -20.18 -4.20 1.21
CA THR A 239 -20.65 -2.81 1.41
C THR A 239 -21.53 -2.36 0.24
N ARG A 240 -21.21 -2.76 -0.99
CA ARG A 240 -22.00 -2.48 -2.18
C ARG A 240 -23.39 -3.11 -2.09
N GLU A 241 -23.49 -4.37 -1.68
CA GLU A 241 -24.77 -5.06 -1.51
C GLU A 241 -25.66 -4.35 -0.48
N GLU A 242 -25.11 -3.94 0.66
CA GLU A 242 -25.83 -3.18 1.67
C GLU A 242 -26.29 -1.80 1.15
N MET A 243 -25.43 -1.11 0.40
CA MET A 243 -25.74 0.19 -0.21
C MET A 243 -26.86 0.06 -1.25
N GLU A 244 -26.86 -1.01 -2.03
CA GLU A 244 -27.95 -1.32 -2.97
C GLU A 244 -29.26 -1.62 -2.27
N GLU A 245 -29.23 -2.37 -1.16
CA GLU A 245 -30.42 -2.63 -0.36
C GLU A 245 -30.98 -1.34 0.27
N LEU A 246 -30.11 -0.49 0.83
CA LEU A 246 -30.52 0.82 1.34
C LEU A 246 -31.15 1.68 0.24
N MET A 247 -30.50 1.75 -0.93
CA MET A 247 -31.04 2.49 -2.07
C MET A 247 -32.43 1.98 -2.45
N LYS A 248 -32.63 0.65 -2.51
CA LYS A 248 -33.95 0.04 -2.80
C LYS A 248 -34.97 0.41 -1.73
N ARG A 249 -34.62 0.33 -0.44
CA ARG A 249 -35.51 0.73 0.68
C ARG A 249 -35.89 2.21 0.60
N LYS A 250 -34.93 3.10 0.35
CA LYS A 250 -35.18 4.55 0.24
C LYS A 250 -36.01 4.91 -1.00
N LYS A 251 -35.81 4.23 -2.14
CA LYS A 251 -36.67 4.39 -3.34
C LYS A 251 -38.11 3.89 -3.13
N GLY A 252 -38.30 2.83 -2.34
CA GLY A 252 -39.61 2.23 -2.05
C GLY A 252 -40.43 2.93 -0.95
N SER A 253 -39.83 3.88 -0.22
CA SER A 253 -40.49 4.62 0.84
C SER A 253 -41.36 5.75 0.25
N ALA A 254 -42.65 5.49 0.02
CA ALA A 254 -43.62 6.49 -0.48
C ALA A 254 -43.87 7.66 0.50
N GLN A 255 -43.38 7.55 1.74
CA GLN A 255 -43.26 8.68 2.65
C GLN A 255 -41.89 9.32 2.46
N ILE A 256 -41.87 10.42 1.70
CA ILE A 256 -40.87 11.48 1.85
C ILE A 256 -41.11 12.11 3.23
N CYS A 257 -40.88 11.33 4.30
CA CYS A 257 -40.79 11.86 5.63
C CYS A 257 -39.39 12.47 5.70
N ILE A 258 -39.31 13.78 5.53
CA ILE A 258 -38.11 14.57 5.80
C ILE A 258 -37.84 14.38 7.30
N ARG A 259 -37.12 13.32 7.69
CA ARG A 259 -36.59 13.22 9.04
C ARG A 259 -35.42 14.19 9.11
N HIS A 260 -35.60 15.23 9.91
CA HIS A 260 -34.65 16.31 10.09
C HIS A 260 -33.34 15.78 10.65
N SER A 261 -32.23 16.34 10.17
CA SER A 261 -30.91 16.06 10.73
C SER A 261 -30.91 16.34 12.24
N GLN A 262 -30.17 15.52 13.00
CA GLN A 262 -29.98 15.60 14.46
C GLN A 262 -29.62 16.98 15.04
N GLN A 263 -29.36 17.99 14.20
CA GLN A 263 -29.01 19.34 14.62
C GLN A 263 -30.17 20.33 14.53
N ALA A 264 -31.05 20.27 13.51
CA ALA A 264 -32.11 21.25 13.30
C ALA A 264 -33.51 20.62 13.50
N THR A 265 -34.40 21.30 14.22
CA THR A 265 -35.77 20.84 14.48
C THR A 265 -36.59 20.71 13.19
N MET A 266 -36.35 21.60 12.22
CA MET A 266 -36.96 21.56 10.90
C MET A 266 -35.99 22.18 9.89
N GLU A 267 -35.87 21.56 8.73
CA GLU A 267 -35.12 22.12 7.61
C GLU A 267 -35.78 21.81 6.27
N GLY A 268 -35.59 22.69 5.30
CA GLY A 268 -36.16 22.52 3.96
C GLY A 268 -36.27 23.84 3.21
N TYR A 269 -36.80 23.74 1.98
CA TYR A 269 -36.97 24.90 1.12
C TYR A 269 -38.20 25.72 1.49
N LEU A 270 -38.02 27.02 1.61
CA LEU A 270 -39.08 28.02 1.76
C LEU A 270 -38.84 29.17 0.78
N TYR A 271 -39.93 29.80 0.32
CA TYR A 271 -39.85 31.06 -0.41
C TYR A 271 -40.09 32.21 0.55
N VAL A 272 -39.20 33.19 0.55
CA VAL A 272 -39.28 34.39 1.40
C VAL A 272 -39.71 35.56 0.54
N GLN A 273 -40.65 36.36 1.03
CA GLN A 273 -41.07 37.58 0.36
C GLN A 273 -40.10 38.74 0.68
N GLU A 274 -39.31 39.14 -0.31
CA GLU A 274 -38.44 40.31 -0.22
C GLU A 274 -39.08 41.54 -0.87
N LYS A 275 -38.95 42.69 -0.21
CA LYS A 275 -39.40 43.98 -0.74
C LYS A 275 -38.17 44.74 -1.25
N TRP A 276 -38.22 45.20 -2.49
CA TRP A 276 -37.19 46.07 -3.07
C TRP A 276 -37.84 47.33 -3.66
N ALA A 277 -37.03 48.28 -4.13
CA ALA A 277 -37.46 49.67 -4.39
C ALA A 277 -38.69 49.84 -5.30
N LEU A 278 -39.00 48.88 -6.17
CA LEU A 278 -40.11 48.96 -7.14
C LEU A 278 -41.04 47.74 -7.14
N GLY A 279 -40.94 46.84 -6.15
CA GLY A 279 -41.80 45.67 -6.12
C GLY A 279 -41.49 44.64 -5.04
N VAL A 280 -42.15 43.50 -5.17
CA VAL A 280 -42.03 42.37 -4.25
C VAL A 280 -41.58 41.14 -5.03
N THR A 281 -40.55 40.46 -4.53
CA THR A 281 -39.99 39.25 -5.14
C THR A 281 -40.02 38.11 -4.15
N TRP A 282 -40.29 36.90 -4.63
CA TRP A 282 -40.19 35.69 -3.82
C TRP A 282 -38.86 35.02 -4.11
N VAL A 283 -38.02 34.92 -3.10
CA VAL A 283 -36.67 34.36 -3.23
C VAL A 283 -36.63 33.02 -2.50
N LYS A 284 -36.00 32.03 -3.13
CA LYS A 284 -35.92 30.67 -2.60
C LYS A 284 -34.74 30.55 -1.63
N TYR A 285 -35.04 30.17 -0.39
CA TYR A 285 -34.05 29.89 0.65
C TYR A 285 -34.10 28.43 1.07
N TYR A 286 -32.94 27.90 1.46
CA TYR A 286 -32.87 26.72 2.31
C TYR A 286 -32.86 27.18 3.76
N CYS A 287 -33.92 26.86 4.50
CA CYS A 287 -34.12 27.34 5.86
C CYS A 287 -33.86 26.21 6.86
N LYS A 288 -33.28 26.58 8.02
CA LYS A 288 -33.08 25.70 9.17
C LYS A 288 -33.62 26.38 10.43
N TYR A 289 -34.39 25.65 11.23
CA TYR A 289 -34.92 26.12 12.51
C TYR A 289 -34.45 25.24 13.66
N PHE A 290 -34.00 25.87 14.74
CA PHE A 290 -33.54 25.24 15.97
C PHE A 290 -34.46 25.65 17.12
N LYS A 291 -35.27 24.74 17.64
CA LYS A 291 -36.31 25.04 18.65
C LYS A 291 -35.74 25.53 19.97
N ASP A 292 -34.65 24.92 20.44
CA ASP A 292 -34.04 25.24 21.75
C ASP A 292 -33.52 26.67 21.80
N SER A 293 -32.97 27.18 20.69
CA SER A 293 -32.43 28.55 20.58
C SER A 293 -33.38 29.52 19.87
N LYS A 294 -34.52 29.05 19.36
CA LYS A 294 -35.44 29.79 18.46
C LYS A 294 -34.74 30.42 17.25
N LEU A 295 -33.61 29.84 16.85
CA LEU A 295 -32.78 30.37 15.76
C LEU A 295 -33.33 29.90 14.41
N PHE A 296 -33.56 30.84 13.50
CA PHE A 296 -34.01 30.61 12.14
C PHE A 296 -32.94 31.10 11.16
N ILE A 297 -32.32 30.18 10.43
CA ILE A 297 -31.25 30.45 9.48
C ILE A 297 -31.78 30.31 8.06
N MET A 298 -31.54 31.31 7.21
CA MET A 298 -31.94 31.32 5.80
C MET A 298 -30.70 31.42 4.91
N VAL A 299 -30.46 30.39 4.08
CA VAL A 299 -29.36 30.34 3.12
C VAL A 299 -29.90 30.53 1.69
N PRO A 300 -29.52 31.59 0.96
CA PRO A 300 -30.02 31.84 -0.39
C PRO A 300 -29.48 30.82 -1.40
N MET A 301 -30.31 30.39 -2.36
CA MET A 301 -29.92 29.38 -3.38
C MET A 301 -29.55 30.00 -4.74
N GLU A 302 -30.12 31.15 -5.10
CA GLU A 302 -29.83 31.83 -6.38
C GLU A 302 -28.78 32.94 -6.19
N GLN A 303 -27.51 32.65 -6.46
CA GLN A 303 -26.47 33.67 -6.57
C GLN A 303 -26.55 34.34 -7.96
N LYS A 304 -27.38 35.37 -8.11
CA LYS A 304 -27.24 36.26 -9.29
C LYS A 304 -25.89 36.97 -9.21
N THR A 305 -25.12 36.89 -10.29
CA THR A 305 -23.80 37.53 -10.43
C THR A 305 -23.92 39.04 -10.16
N GLY A 306 -23.45 39.49 -9.00
CA GLY A 306 -23.34 40.92 -8.66
C GLY A 306 -23.82 41.33 -7.27
N THR A 307 -24.60 40.52 -6.56
CA THR A 307 -25.06 40.83 -5.18
C THR A 307 -24.69 39.71 -4.23
N LYS A 308 -23.85 40.00 -3.22
CA LYS A 308 -23.56 39.10 -2.09
C LYS A 308 -24.82 38.99 -1.22
N GLN A 309 -25.72 38.06 -1.53
CA GLN A 309 -26.77 37.67 -0.58
C GLN A 309 -26.13 36.85 0.54
N THR A 310 -26.11 37.41 1.75
CA THR A 310 -25.52 36.78 2.93
C THR A 310 -26.53 35.91 3.66
N THR A 311 -26.06 34.80 4.25
CA THR A 311 -26.86 33.97 5.16
C THR A 311 -27.50 34.85 6.24
N SER A 312 -28.82 34.79 6.35
CA SER A 312 -29.58 35.58 7.32
C SER A 312 -29.90 34.71 8.54
N GLN A 313 -29.58 35.21 9.73
CA GLN A 313 -29.92 34.56 10.99
C GLN A 313 -30.94 35.43 11.71
N LEU A 314 -32.09 34.87 12.04
CA LEU A 314 -33.20 35.55 12.69
C LEU A 314 -33.58 34.83 13.97
N THR A 315 -34.03 35.57 14.98
CA THR A 315 -34.54 34.97 16.21
C THR A 315 -36.06 34.99 16.20
N LEU A 316 -36.69 33.80 16.19
CA LEU A 316 -38.14 33.65 16.10
C LEU A 316 -38.83 34.04 17.41
N LYS A 317 -39.83 34.93 17.33
CA LYS A 317 -40.76 35.24 18.43
C LYS A 317 -42.04 34.44 18.34
N SER A 318 -42.69 34.48 17.18
CA SER A 318 -43.98 33.85 16.95
C SER A 318 -44.14 33.42 15.50
N CYS A 319 -44.91 32.36 15.27
CA CYS A 319 -45.26 31.88 13.94
C CYS A 319 -46.79 31.77 13.83
N VAL A 320 -47.37 32.32 12.78
CA VAL A 320 -48.82 32.34 12.59
C VAL A 320 -49.15 31.99 11.14
N ARG A 321 -50.18 31.16 10.95
CA ARG A 321 -50.70 30.89 9.61
C ARG A 321 -51.36 32.13 9.05
N ARG A 322 -50.98 32.53 7.83
CA ARG A 322 -51.65 33.62 7.12
C ARG A 322 -53.01 33.14 6.56
N LYS A 323 -54.07 33.96 6.71
CA LYS A 323 -55.41 33.66 6.16
C LYS A 323 -55.37 33.67 4.63
N THR A 324 -56.02 32.70 4.00
CA THR A 324 -56.02 32.46 2.53
C THR A 324 -56.40 33.70 1.71
N ASP A 325 -57.24 34.60 2.27
CA ASP A 325 -57.79 35.75 1.53
C ASP A 325 -56.87 36.99 1.52
N SER A 326 -55.69 36.91 2.13
CA SER A 326 -54.77 38.07 2.30
C SER A 326 -53.60 38.10 1.30
N THR A 327 -53.35 37.02 0.56
CA THR A 327 -52.30 36.94 -0.48
C THR A 327 -52.67 35.92 -1.56
N ASP A 328 -52.34 36.18 -2.82
CA ASP A 328 -52.54 35.26 -3.97
C ASP A 328 -51.56 34.05 -3.99
N LYS A 329 -50.84 33.79 -2.89
CA LYS A 329 -49.88 32.69 -2.76
C LYS A 329 -50.36 31.64 -1.76
N ARG A 330 -50.28 30.37 -2.15
CA ARG A 330 -50.69 29.23 -1.30
C ARG A 330 -49.61 28.90 -0.27
N PHE A 331 -50.04 28.32 0.86
CA PHE A 331 -49.17 27.76 1.91
C PHE A 331 -48.30 28.78 2.64
N CYS A 332 -48.81 30.01 2.78
CA CYS A 332 -48.08 31.09 3.42
C CYS A 332 -48.18 31.06 4.95
N LEU A 333 -47.08 31.42 5.61
CA LEU A 333 -46.98 31.56 7.06
C LEU A 333 -46.17 32.82 7.38
N ASP A 334 -46.57 33.49 8.45
CA ASP A 334 -45.89 34.68 8.96
C ASP A 334 -45.03 34.29 10.15
N ILE A 335 -43.76 34.68 10.09
CA ILE A 335 -42.90 34.65 11.26
C ILE A 335 -42.64 36.07 11.75
N GLU A 336 -42.83 36.28 13.03
CA GLU A 336 -42.40 37.47 13.72
C GLU A 336 -41.03 37.19 14.32
N THR A 337 -40.03 37.99 13.95
CA THR A 337 -38.67 37.86 14.49
C THR A 337 -38.28 39.09 15.30
N ASN A 338 -37.14 39.04 15.98
CA ASN A 338 -36.60 40.18 16.71
C ASN A 338 -36.22 41.35 15.78
N GLU A 339 -35.86 41.03 14.54
CA GLU A 339 -35.33 41.94 13.54
C GLU A 339 -36.45 42.52 12.67
N SER A 340 -37.28 41.66 12.06
CA SER A 340 -38.35 42.07 11.14
C SER A 340 -39.36 40.95 10.89
N PRO A 341 -40.65 41.25 10.65
CA PRO A 341 -41.61 40.24 10.25
C PRO A 341 -41.28 39.71 8.84
N VAL A 342 -41.28 38.40 8.66
CA VAL A 342 -40.97 37.74 7.39
C VAL A 342 -42.14 36.88 6.94
N LEU A 343 -42.56 37.07 5.68
CA LEU A 343 -43.56 36.24 5.05
C LEU A 343 -42.88 35.08 4.31
N LEU A 344 -43.28 33.87 4.67
CA LEU A 344 -42.74 32.63 4.15
C LEU A 344 -43.82 31.88 3.38
N GLN A 345 -43.42 31.16 2.33
CA GLN A 345 -44.26 30.25 1.56
C GLN A 345 -43.63 28.84 1.56
N ALA A 346 -44.40 27.87 2.06
CA ALA A 346 -44.04 26.46 2.05
C ALA A 346 -44.36 25.79 0.70
N ILE A 347 -43.72 24.64 0.44
CA ILE A 347 -43.86 23.92 -0.84
C ILE A 347 -45.16 23.09 -0.94
N SER A 348 -45.80 22.78 0.20
CA SER A 348 -47.07 22.04 0.26
C SER A 348 -47.82 22.32 1.56
N GLU A 349 -49.10 21.96 1.64
CA GLU A 349 -49.89 22.09 2.87
C GLU A 349 -49.33 21.24 4.01
N VAL A 350 -48.86 20.03 3.69
CA VAL A 350 -48.19 19.13 4.66
C VAL A 350 -46.93 19.80 5.18
N ASN A 351 -46.10 20.36 4.29
CA ASN A 351 -44.87 21.04 4.67
C ASN A 351 -45.14 22.31 5.49
N ARG A 352 -46.18 23.09 5.17
CA ARG A 352 -46.61 24.24 5.98
C ARG A 352 -46.95 23.82 7.40
N LYS A 353 -47.72 22.74 7.57
CA LYS A 353 -48.12 22.23 8.89
C LYS A 353 -46.91 21.77 9.69
N GLN A 354 -45.95 21.09 9.06
CA GLN A 354 -44.69 20.69 9.71
C GLN A 354 -43.86 21.90 10.18
N TRP A 355 -43.71 22.92 9.32
CA TRP A 355 -43.04 24.17 9.71
C TRP A 355 -43.76 24.89 10.86
N MET A 356 -45.09 24.93 10.82
CA MET A 356 -45.90 25.50 11.91
C MET A 356 -45.72 24.72 13.21
N GLU A 357 -45.78 23.39 13.18
CA GLU A 357 -45.60 22.53 14.36
C GLU A 357 -44.20 22.68 14.96
N ALA A 358 -43.16 22.70 14.13
CA ALA A 358 -41.79 22.90 14.57
C ALA A 358 -41.58 24.24 15.27
N MET A 359 -42.23 25.31 14.77
CA MET A 359 -42.12 26.68 15.28
C MET A 359 -43.17 27.03 16.36
N ASP A 360 -43.88 26.04 16.92
CA ASP A 360 -44.98 26.23 17.88
C ASP A 360 -46.04 27.24 17.39
N GLY A 361 -46.31 27.22 16.09
CA GLY A 361 -47.16 28.16 15.40
C GLY A 361 -48.64 28.00 15.77
N LYS A 362 -49.36 29.12 15.85
CA LYS A 362 -50.79 29.12 16.21
C LYS A 362 -51.66 28.97 14.96
N GLU A 363 -52.51 27.93 14.93
CA GLU A 363 -53.61 27.84 13.95
C GLU A 363 -54.75 28.78 14.36
N PRO A 364 -55.50 29.38 13.42
CA PRO A 364 -56.82 29.93 13.72
C PRO A 364 -57.71 28.75 14.15
N VAL A 365 -58.08 28.72 15.42
CA VAL A 365 -58.82 27.67 16.15
C VAL A 365 -59.60 26.68 15.27
N GLY A 366 -59.20 25.40 15.29
CA GLY A 366 -60.02 24.29 14.79
C GLY A 366 -59.25 22.99 14.49
N LEU A 367 -59.19 22.08 15.48
CA LEU A 367 -59.01 20.61 15.41
C LEU A 367 -57.69 20.02 14.86
N THR A 368 -56.93 19.30 15.70
CA THR A 368 -56.33 18.00 15.32
C THR A 368 -56.05 17.13 16.55
N LEU A 369 -56.43 15.85 16.47
CA LEU A 369 -56.29 14.78 17.47
C LEU A 369 -54.99 13.98 17.21
N SER A 370 -54.25 13.66 18.28
CA SER A 370 -53.01 12.87 18.29
C SER A 370 -53.28 11.36 18.29
N LEU A 371 -52.62 10.60 17.40
CA LEU A 371 -52.56 9.13 17.43
C LEU A 371 -51.19 8.65 16.92
N PHE A 372 -50.29 8.23 17.82
CA PHE A 372 -49.30 7.18 17.54
C PHE A 372 -48.93 6.43 18.83
N THR A 373 -49.16 5.13 18.84
CA THR A 373 -48.67 4.17 19.85
C THR A 373 -47.40 3.49 19.31
N PRO A 374 -46.32 3.30 20.09
CA PRO A 374 -45.14 2.60 19.61
C PRO A 374 -45.24 1.07 19.75
N SER A 375 -44.64 0.40 18.78
CA SER A 375 -44.39 -1.05 18.71
C SER A 375 -43.54 -1.55 19.88
N ARG A 376 -43.72 -2.81 20.28
CA ARG A 376 -43.03 -3.46 21.42
C ARG A 376 -41.51 -3.43 21.25
N VAL A 377 -40.81 -2.83 22.21
CA VAL A 377 -39.35 -2.75 22.27
C VAL A 377 -38.83 -3.82 23.24
N LEU A 378 -37.76 -4.55 22.89
CA LEU A 378 -37.13 -5.54 23.77
C LEU A 378 -36.15 -4.84 24.73
N GLU A 379 -36.13 -5.23 26.01
CA GLU A 379 -35.28 -4.61 27.04
C GLU A 379 -34.23 -5.58 27.57
N LEU A 380 -33.10 -5.02 28.04
CA LEU A 380 -32.01 -5.77 28.66
C LEU A 380 -32.37 -6.17 30.11
N ASN A 381 -32.98 -7.33 30.28
CA ASN A 381 -33.47 -7.86 31.57
C ASN A 381 -33.00 -9.29 31.85
N ASP A 382 -33.35 -9.85 33.01
CA ASP A 382 -32.94 -11.20 33.44
C ASP A 382 -33.36 -12.31 32.47
N LEU A 383 -34.50 -12.13 31.80
CA LEU A 383 -34.99 -13.07 30.78
C LEU A 383 -34.09 -13.04 29.54
N GLY A 384 -33.66 -11.83 29.14
CA GLY A 384 -32.64 -11.61 28.13
C GLY A 384 -31.30 -12.28 28.44
N PHE A 385 -30.81 -12.15 29.68
CA PHE A 385 -29.60 -12.85 30.12
C PHE A 385 -29.74 -14.37 30.06
N LYS A 386 -30.90 -14.91 30.46
CA LYS A 386 -31.18 -16.36 30.37
C LYS A 386 -31.20 -16.83 28.91
N PHE A 387 -31.77 -16.04 28.01
CA PHE A 387 -31.79 -16.33 26.57
C PHE A 387 -30.36 -16.41 26.01
N VAL A 388 -29.56 -15.37 26.23
CA VAL A 388 -28.17 -15.30 25.75
C VAL A 388 -27.33 -16.46 26.27
N ARG A 389 -27.43 -16.79 27.57
CA ARG A 389 -26.71 -17.94 28.16
C ARG A 389 -27.13 -19.28 27.55
N LYS A 390 -28.42 -19.49 27.30
CA LYS A 390 -28.92 -20.71 26.62
C LYS A 390 -28.41 -20.82 25.19
N CYS A 391 -28.40 -19.71 24.43
CA CYS A 391 -27.83 -19.65 23.09
C CYS A 391 -26.33 -19.98 23.09
N ILE A 392 -25.56 -19.31 23.95
CA ILE A 392 -24.11 -19.51 24.09
C ILE A 392 -23.80 -20.97 24.42
N ASN A 393 -24.45 -21.54 25.45
CA ASN A 393 -24.22 -22.92 25.85
C ASN A 393 -24.52 -23.92 24.72
N PHE A 394 -25.59 -23.69 23.95
CA PHE A 394 -25.91 -24.54 22.81
C PHE A 394 -24.83 -24.47 21.72
N VAL A 395 -24.35 -23.27 21.38
CA VAL A 395 -23.29 -23.08 20.38
C VAL A 395 -21.97 -23.67 20.87
N GLU A 396 -21.60 -23.48 22.14
CA GLU A 396 -20.38 -24.04 22.72
C GLU A 396 -20.42 -25.58 22.78
N THR A 397 -21.59 -26.17 22.97
CA THR A 397 -21.73 -27.63 23.05
C THR A 397 -21.80 -28.31 21.67
N LYS A 398 -22.43 -27.66 20.68
CA LYS A 398 -22.79 -28.33 19.40
C LYS A 398 -22.27 -27.64 18.14
N GLY A 399 -21.80 -26.39 18.22
CA GLY A 399 -21.56 -25.55 17.05
C GLY A 399 -20.16 -24.94 16.92
N LEU A 400 -19.22 -25.21 17.84
CA LEU A 400 -17.88 -24.59 17.80
C LEU A 400 -17.08 -24.95 16.55
N THR A 401 -17.27 -26.14 15.99
CA THR A 401 -16.56 -26.62 14.79
C THR A 401 -17.38 -26.46 13.52
N GLN A 402 -18.60 -25.89 13.60
CA GLN A 402 -19.44 -25.70 12.42
C GLN A 402 -18.90 -24.56 11.57
N GLU A 403 -18.61 -24.86 10.31
CA GLU A 403 -18.17 -23.88 9.32
C GLU A 403 -19.13 -22.69 9.23
N GLY A 404 -18.61 -21.48 9.38
CA GLY A 404 -19.39 -20.26 9.30
C GLY A 404 -20.39 -20.09 10.45
N VAL A 405 -20.12 -20.63 11.64
CA VAL A 405 -20.92 -20.34 12.85
C VAL A 405 -21.06 -18.82 13.02
N TYR A 406 -22.27 -18.33 13.29
CA TYR A 406 -22.67 -16.91 13.23
C TYR A 406 -22.68 -16.23 11.86
N ARG A 407 -21.95 -16.72 10.85
CA ARG A 407 -22.02 -16.18 9.47
C ARG A 407 -23.22 -16.70 8.70
N THR A 408 -23.54 -17.99 8.86
CA THR A 408 -24.68 -18.63 8.20
C THR A 408 -26.01 -18.18 8.81
N VAL A 409 -27.00 -17.90 7.96
CA VAL A 409 -28.30 -17.36 8.38
C VAL A 409 -29.33 -18.47 8.56
N GLY A 410 -30.00 -18.48 9.71
CA GLY A 410 -31.10 -19.40 10.01
C GLY A 410 -32.44 -18.95 9.43
N SER A 411 -33.42 -19.85 9.41
CA SER A 411 -34.76 -19.53 8.91
C SER A 411 -35.41 -18.45 9.78
N ASN A 412 -35.76 -17.30 9.18
CA ASN A 412 -36.38 -16.17 9.89
C ASN A 412 -37.67 -16.60 10.63
N ILE A 413 -38.48 -17.47 10.01
CA ILE A 413 -39.71 -18.01 10.61
C ILE A 413 -39.39 -18.77 11.90
N GLN A 414 -38.34 -19.61 11.91
CA GLN A 414 -37.92 -20.35 13.10
C GLN A 414 -37.32 -19.44 14.16
N VAL A 415 -36.56 -18.42 13.76
CA VAL A 415 -36.01 -17.40 14.66
C VAL A 415 -37.13 -16.64 15.38
N GLN A 416 -38.13 -16.14 14.64
CA GLN A 416 -39.28 -15.45 15.22
C GLN A 416 -40.12 -16.37 16.11
N LYS A 417 -40.30 -17.64 15.70
CA LYS A 417 -41.00 -18.64 16.53
C LYS A 417 -40.26 -18.87 17.85
N LEU A 418 -38.93 -19.01 17.82
CA LEU A 418 -38.10 -19.17 19.01
C LEU A 418 -38.19 -17.96 19.93
N LEU A 419 -38.02 -16.74 19.40
CA LEU A 419 -38.09 -15.51 20.20
C LEU A 419 -39.47 -15.31 20.82
N ASN A 420 -40.54 -15.50 20.05
CA ASN A 420 -41.91 -15.36 20.55
C ASN A 420 -42.23 -16.40 21.62
N ALA A 421 -41.76 -17.64 21.47
CA ALA A 421 -41.95 -18.68 22.49
C ALA A 421 -41.12 -18.40 23.75
N PHE A 422 -39.88 -17.94 23.60
CA PHE A 422 -38.99 -17.70 24.73
C PHE A 422 -39.41 -16.48 25.57
N PHE A 423 -39.87 -15.42 24.91
CA PHE A 423 -40.31 -14.17 25.53
C PHE A 423 -41.84 -14.09 25.71
N ASP A 424 -42.57 -15.20 25.63
CA ASP A 424 -44.00 -15.24 25.91
C ASP A 424 -44.25 -14.89 27.38
N PRO A 425 -45.03 -13.83 27.70
CA PRO A 425 -45.37 -13.47 29.08
C PRO A 425 -46.11 -14.58 29.84
N LYS A 426 -46.77 -15.52 29.14
CA LYS A 426 -47.54 -16.61 29.74
C LYS A 426 -46.67 -17.79 30.20
N CYS A 427 -45.56 -18.06 29.51
CA CYS A 427 -44.62 -19.15 29.81
C CYS A 427 -43.16 -18.74 29.48
N PRO A 428 -42.55 -17.78 30.22
CA PRO A 428 -41.23 -17.27 29.88
C PRO A 428 -40.13 -18.33 30.08
N ALA A 429 -39.20 -18.40 29.13
CA ALA A 429 -38.04 -19.32 29.11
C ALA A 429 -38.34 -20.84 29.03
N ASP A 430 -39.59 -21.24 28.78
CA ASP A 430 -40.03 -22.63 28.60
C ASP A 430 -39.79 -23.15 27.17
N VAL A 431 -38.51 -23.10 26.75
CA VAL A 431 -38.07 -23.64 25.45
C VAL A 431 -36.87 -24.56 25.67
N ASP A 432 -37.00 -25.78 25.17
CA ASP A 432 -35.91 -26.76 25.12
C ASP A 432 -35.10 -26.59 23.83
N PHE A 433 -33.85 -26.16 23.97
CA PHE A 433 -32.95 -25.98 22.84
C PHE A 433 -32.40 -27.33 22.34
N ASN A 434 -32.52 -28.41 23.13
CA ASN A 434 -32.03 -29.74 22.77
C ASN A 434 -33.02 -30.58 21.96
N SER A 435 -34.22 -30.07 21.65
CA SER A 435 -35.14 -30.73 20.72
C SER A 435 -34.50 -30.94 19.34
N THR A 436 -34.83 -32.04 18.67
CA THR A 436 -34.24 -32.48 17.38
C THR A 436 -34.45 -31.50 16.23
N ASP A 437 -35.35 -30.52 16.39
CA ASP A 437 -35.76 -29.56 15.35
C ASP A 437 -34.95 -28.24 15.35
N MET A 438 -34.04 -28.04 16.31
CA MET A 438 -33.33 -26.75 16.49
C MET A 438 -31.93 -26.77 15.88
N ASP A 439 -31.77 -26.08 14.75
CA ASP A 439 -30.50 -25.92 14.03
C ASP A 439 -29.63 -24.78 14.63
N ILE A 440 -28.31 -24.95 14.63
CA ILE A 440 -27.32 -24.00 15.18
C ILE A 440 -27.41 -22.64 14.49
N LYS A 441 -27.67 -22.61 13.16
CA LYS A 441 -27.88 -21.36 12.41
C LYS A 441 -29.11 -20.59 12.90
N THR A 442 -30.14 -21.28 13.38
CA THR A 442 -31.35 -20.67 13.95
C THR A 442 -31.04 -20.06 15.32
N ILE A 443 -30.27 -20.77 16.17
CA ILE A 443 -29.86 -20.26 17.50
C ILE A 443 -28.95 -19.03 17.39
N THR A 444 -27.92 -19.10 16.55
CA THR A 444 -26.97 -17.99 16.33
C THR A 444 -27.67 -16.77 15.72
N SER A 445 -28.61 -16.98 14.78
CA SER A 445 -29.42 -15.90 14.21
C SER A 445 -30.38 -15.28 15.22
N ALA A 446 -30.98 -16.08 16.11
CA ALA A 446 -31.86 -15.57 17.16
C ALA A 446 -31.08 -14.78 18.23
N LEU A 447 -29.86 -15.19 18.57
CA LEU A 447 -28.97 -14.42 19.46
C LEU A 447 -28.66 -13.04 18.87
N LYS A 448 -28.21 -13.00 17.61
CA LYS A 448 -27.92 -11.73 16.90
C LYS A 448 -29.17 -10.85 16.80
N PHE A 449 -30.32 -11.45 16.49
CA PHE A 449 -31.58 -10.72 16.38
C PHE A 449 -32.00 -10.10 17.72
N TYR A 450 -31.90 -10.84 18.82
CA TYR A 450 -32.20 -10.33 20.16
C TYR A 450 -31.32 -9.11 20.49
N LEU A 451 -30.00 -9.23 20.34
CA LEU A 451 -29.04 -8.16 20.63
C LEU A 451 -29.28 -6.91 19.77
N ARG A 452 -29.58 -7.11 18.48
CA ARG A 452 -29.90 -6.02 17.55
C ARG A 452 -31.23 -5.33 17.86
N SER A 453 -32.19 -6.05 18.45
CA SER A 453 -33.56 -5.57 18.70
C SER A 453 -33.79 -4.97 20.08
N LEU A 454 -32.73 -4.85 20.90
CA LEU A 454 -32.78 -4.14 22.18
C LEU A 454 -33.21 -2.67 22.00
N SER A 455 -33.86 -2.08 22.99
CA SER A 455 -34.25 -0.66 23.02
C SER A 455 -33.09 0.30 22.75
N GLU A 456 -31.90 -0.06 23.25
CA GLU A 456 -30.62 0.63 23.06
C GLU A 456 -29.56 -0.40 22.63
N PRO A 457 -28.55 -0.06 21.79
CA PRO A 457 -27.45 -0.98 21.50
C PRO A 457 -26.75 -1.38 22.80
N LEU A 458 -26.16 -2.59 22.81
CA LEU A 458 -25.43 -3.05 23.98
C LEU A 458 -24.30 -2.08 24.35
N MET A 459 -23.67 -1.45 23.35
CA MET A 459 -22.62 -0.45 23.53
C MET A 459 -23.12 0.99 23.73
N THR A 460 -24.44 1.19 23.89
CA THR A 460 -25.15 2.48 24.11
C THR A 460 -25.02 3.51 22.98
N TYR A 461 -26.03 4.36 22.79
CA TYR A 461 -25.93 5.46 21.81
C TYR A 461 -24.98 6.56 22.31
N ASN A 462 -24.97 6.82 23.61
CA ASN A 462 -24.16 7.87 24.24
C ASN A 462 -22.66 7.65 24.04
N LEU A 463 -22.18 6.41 24.08
CA LEU A 463 -20.74 6.10 23.92
C LEU A 463 -20.35 5.79 22.47
N HIS A 464 -21.31 5.71 21.54
CA HIS A 464 -21.06 5.33 20.15
C HIS A 464 -20.02 6.26 19.50
N GLY A 465 -20.23 7.57 19.57
CA GLY A 465 -19.30 8.56 19.01
C GLY A 465 -17.89 8.48 19.61
N GLU A 466 -17.76 8.36 20.93
CA GLU A 466 -16.47 8.21 21.62
C GLU A 466 -15.75 6.91 21.22
N LEU A 467 -16.47 5.80 21.06
CA LEU A 467 -15.90 4.51 20.64
C LEU A 467 -15.41 4.55 19.19
N ILE A 468 -16.16 5.18 18.28
CA ILE A 468 -15.73 5.36 16.89
C ILE A 468 -14.50 6.27 16.82
N LEU A 469 -14.47 7.38 17.58
CA LEU A 469 -13.31 8.27 17.65
C LEU A 469 -12.08 7.56 18.21
N ALA A 470 -12.24 6.74 19.25
CA ALA A 470 -11.14 5.93 19.79
C ALA A 470 -10.61 4.94 18.74
N ALA A 471 -11.49 4.28 18.00
CA ALA A 471 -11.12 3.34 16.94
C ALA A 471 -10.43 3.99 15.73
N LYS A 472 -10.71 5.28 15.47
CA LYS A 472 -10.07 6.09 14.42
C LYS A 472 -8.64 6.52 14.74
N SER A 473 -8.16 6.34 15.97
CA SER A 473 -6.80 6.73 16.37
C SER A 473 -5.74 5.87 15.67
N GLU A 474 -4.73 6.52 15.09
CA GLU A 474 -3.54 5.88 14.50
C GLU A 474 -2.59 5.30 15.57
N ASN A 475 -2.64 5.81 16.80
CA ASN A 475 -1.84 5.28 17.90
C ASN A 475 -2.52 4.04 18.51
N LEU A 476 -1.91 2.87 18.33
CA LEU A 476 -2.43 1.58 18.80
C LEU A 476 -2.61 1.53 20.32
N ASP A 477 -1.62 1.97 21.10
CA ASP A 477 -1.68 1.94 22.57
C ASP A 477 -2.79 2.85 23.12
N TYR A 478 -2.94 4.04 22.52
CA TYR A 478 -4.04 4.95 22.84
C TYR A 478 -5.40 4.34 22.45
N ARG A 479 -5.52 3.79 21.24
CA ARG A 479 -6.74 3.15 20.73
C ARG A 479 -7.21 2.04 21.66
N LEU A 480 -6.29 1.14 22.04
CA LEU A 480 -6.57 0.05 22.99
C LEU A 480 -7.00 0.59 24.35
N GLY A 481 -6.23 1.51 24.94
CA GLY A 481 -6.54 2.09 26.26
C GLY A 481 -7.87 2.84 26.28
N ALA A 482 -8.18 3.60 25.23
CA ALA A 482 -9.41 4.37 25.10
C ALA A 482 -10.64 3.46 24.96
N VAL A 483 -10.60 2.45 24.08
CA VAL A 483 -11.70 1.48 23.93
C VAL A 483 -11.98 0.76 25.24
N HIS A 484 -10.95 0.28 25.94
CA HIS A 484 -11.13 -0.36 27.25
C HIS A 484 -11.73 0.60 28.27
N SER A 485 -11.25 1.84 28.35
CA SER A 485 -11.79 2.84 29.29
C SER A 485 -13.27 3.13 29.02
N LEU A 486 -13.70 3.17 27.76
CA LEU A 486 -15.09 3.42 27.37
C LEU A 486 -16.00 2.25 27.72
N VAL A 487 -15.51 1.01 27.59
CA VAL A 487 -16.25 -0.18 28.03
C VAL A 487 -16.51 -0.18 29.55
N TYR A 488 -15.60 0.35 30.36
CA TYR A 488 -15.85 0.52 31.80
C TYR A 488 -16.91 1.58 32.12
N LYS A 489 -17.13 2.57 31.23
CA LYS A 489 -18.21 3.57 31.37
C LYS A 489 -19.59 3.01 31.04
N LEU A 490 -19.69 1.80 30.45
CA LEU A 490 -20.98 1.19 30.14
C LEU A 490 -21.79 0.93 31.43
N PRO A 491 -23.13 1.02 31.35
CA PRO A 491 -24.01 0.56 32.42
C PRO A 491 -23.68 -0.88 32.84
N GLU A 492 -23.82 -1.19 34.12
CA GLU A 492 -23.41 -2.48 34.71
C GLU A 492 -24.01 -3.69 33.96
N ARG A 493 -25.32 -3.66 33.71
CA ARG A 493 -26.03 -4.71 32.95
C ARG A 493 -25.49 -4.87 31.52
N ASN A 494 -25.17 -3.77 30.84
CA ASN A 494 -24.62 -3.79 29.48
C ASN A 494 -23.22 -4.41 29.48
N ARG A 495 -22.38 -4.00 30.43
CA ARG A 495 -21.02 -4.51 30.60
C ARG A 495 -21.00 -6.01 30.92
N GLU A 496 -21.87 -6.47 31.81
CA GLU A 496 -22.00 -7.91 32.13
C GLU A 496 -22.43 -8.73 30.92
N MET A 497 -23.42 -8.27 30.14
CA MET A 497 -23.84 -8.98 28.94
C MET A 497 -22.76 -8.95 27.85
N LEU A 498 -22.04 -7.83 27.71
CA LEU A 498 -20.91 -7.71 26.80
C LEU A 498 -19.80 -8.70 27.19
N GLU A 499 -19.43 -8.78 28.47
CA GLU A 499 -18.39 -9.70 28.95
C GLU A 499 -18.76 -11.17 28.66
N LEU A 500 -20.01 -11.55 28.91
CA LEU A 500 -20.51 -12.90 28.58
C LEU A 500 -20.40 -13.19 27.09
N LEU A 501 -20.73 -12.22 26.25
CA LEU A 501 -20.68 -12.37 24.81
C LEU A 501 -19.23 -12.44 24.31
N ILE A 502 -18.37 -11.49 24.69
CA ILE A 502 -16.96 -11.47 24.25
C ILE A 502 -16.25 -12.76 24.66
N LYS A 503 -16.49 -13.27 25.88
CA LYS A 503 -15.95 -14.56 26.33
C LYS A 503 -16.30 -15.70 25.37
N HIS A 504 -17.57 -15.73 24.94
CA HIS A 504 -18.04 -16.72 23.98
C HIS A 504 -17.39 -16.54 22.60
N LEU A 505 -17.29 -15.29 22.11
CA LEU A 505 -16.67 -15.01 20.82
C LEU A 505 -15.19 -15.41 20.78
N VAL A 506 -14.45 -15.22 21.88
CA VAL A 506 -13.07 -15.72 22.03
C VAL A 506 -13.01 -17.25 21.89
N SER A 507 -13.95 -17.97 22.51
CA SER A 507 -14.03 -19.44 22.38
C SER A 507 -14.37 -19.89 20.96
N VAL A 508 -15.14 -19.12 20.21
CA VAL A 508 -15.43 -19.40 18.79
C VAL A 508 -14.18 -19.16 17.94
N CYS A 509 -13.50 -18.02 18.15
CA CYS A 509 -12.29 -17.66 17.41
C CYS A 509 -11.12 -18.63 17.68
N SER A 510 -11.03 -19.23 18.87
CA SER A 510 -10.00 -20.23 19.16
C SER A 510 -10.14 -21.52 18.33
N HIS A 511 -11.29 -21.74 17.69
CA HIS A 511 -11.56 -22.87 16.79
C HIS A 511 -11.60 -22.44 15.31
N SER A 512 -11.02 -21.28 14.97
CA SER A 512 -11.07 -20.69 13.62
C SER A 512 -10.47 -21.59 12.53
N ILE A 513 -9.61 -22.54 12.89
CA ILE A 513 -9.05 -23.53 11.97
C ILE A 513 -10.14 -24.44 11.38
N GLU A 514 -11.16 -24.79 12.17
CA GLU A 514 -12.25 -25.69 11.76
C GLU A 514 -13.49 -24.91 11.32
N ASN A 515 -13.90 -23.89 12.07
CA ASN A 515 -15.13 -23.16 11.79
C ASN A 515 -14.96 -21.98 10.80
N LEU A 516 -13.71 -21.63 10.43
CA LEU A 516 -13.35 -20.54 9.52
C LEU A 516 -13.77 -19.12 10.00
N MET A 517 -14.04 -18.95 11.29
CA MET A 517 -14.42 -17.67 11.90
C MET A 517 -13.24 -17.04 12.66
N THR A 518 -12.51 -16.15 12.00
CA THR A 518 -11.43 -15.34 12.62
C THR A 518 -12.00 -14.18 13.44
N VAL A 519 -11.15 -13.53 14.24
CA VAL A 519 -11.51 -12.32 15.00
C VAL A 519 -12.13 -11.25 14.09
N SER A 520 -11.53 -11.02 12.92
CA SER A 520 -12.07 -10.04 11.97
C SER A 520 -13.42 -10.45 11.38
N ASN A 521 -13.62 -11.74 11.05
CA ASN A 521 -14.93 -12.25 10.62
C ASN A 521 -16.01 -12.04 11.70
N MET A 522 -15.64 -12.18 12.97
CA MET A 522 -16.54 -11.94 14.11
C MET A 522 -16.77 -10.45 14.34
N GLY A 523 -15.76 -9.60 14.13
CA GLY A 523 -15.85 -8.15 14.17
C GLY A 523 -16.91 -7.62 13.19
N VAL A 524 -16.89 -8.09 11.94
CA VAL A 524 -17.87 -7.74 10.90
C VAL A 524 -19.31 -8.12 11.30
N ILE A 525 -19.50 -9.24 11.99
CA ILE A 525 -20.83 -9.70 12.40
C ILE A 525 -21.33 -8.93 13.62
N PHE A 526 -20.49 -8.79 14.65
CA PHE A 526 -20.91 -8.27 15.95
C PHE A 526 -20.74 -6.75 16.09
N GLY A 527 -19.90 -6.10 15.29
CA GLY A 527 -19.75 -4.64 15.26
C GLY A 527 -21.09 -3.94 15.05
N PRO A 528 -21.75 -4.11 13.89
CA PRO A 528 -23.06 -3.52 13.63
C PRO A 528 -24.18 -4.11 14.51
N THR A 529 -24.01 -5.32 15.04
CA THR A 529 -25.00 -5.94 15.94
C THR A 529 -25.03 -5.26 17.32
N LEU A 530 -23.88 -4.85 17.84
CA LEU A 530 -23.74 -4.29 19.20
C LEU A 530 -23.62 -2.76 19.23
N MET A 531 -23.21 -2.14 18.12
CA MET A 531 -22.89 -0.70 18.01
C MET A 531 -23.73 0.02 16.94
N ARG A 532 -25.01 -0.32 16.83
CA ARG A 532 -25.89 0.35 15.86
C ARG A 532 -25.91 1.87 16.09
N ALA A 533 -25.78 2.64 15.01
CA ALA A 533 -25.91 4.10 15.09
C ALA A 533 -27.36 4.50 15.38
N GLU A 534 -27.56 5.64 16.05
CA GLU A 534 -28.89 6.18 16.33
C GLU A 534 -29.60 6.65 15.04
N GLU A 535 -28.81 7.16 14.08
CA GLU A 535 -29.28 7.57 12.75
C GLU A 535 -28.67 6.73 11.62
N GLU A 536 -29.50 6.25 10.70
CA GLU A 536 -29.07 5.53 9.48
C GLU A 536 -28.65 6.52 8.37
N THR A 537 -27.51 7.20 8.55
CA THR A 537 -26.89 8.09 7.56
C THR A 537 -25.78 7.40 6.77
N VAL A 538 -25.38 7.98 5.62
CA VAL A 538 -24.22 7.47 4.86
C VAL A 538 -22.93 7.58 5.69
N ALA A 539 -22.77 8.66 6.46
CA ALA A 539 -21.64 8.83 7.38
C ALA A 539 -21.61 7.72 8.44
N ALA A 540 -22.76 7.40 9.05
CA ALA A 540 -22.88 6.31 10.02
C ALA A 540 -22.58 4.93 9.41
N MET A 541 -22.83 4.73 8.11
CA MET A 541 -22.44 3.49 7.40
C MET A 541 -20.94 3.42 7.14
N LEU A 542 -20.31 4.54 6.78
CA LEU A 542 -18.85 4.62 6.65
C LEU A 542 -18.13 4.35 7.98
N ASP A 543 -18.81 4.58 9.12
CA ASP A 543 -18.28 4.28 10.45
C ASP A 543 -18.44 2.81 10.89
N ILE A 544 -19.17 1.96 10.14
CA ILE A 544 -19.33 0.53 10.47
C ILE A 544 -17.99 -0.19 10.51
N LYS A 545 -17.05 0.17 9.63
CA LYS A 545 -15.69 -0.40 9.62
C LYS A 545 -14.97 -0.18 10.96
N PHE A 546 -15.20 0.95 11.63
CA PHE A 546 -14.61 1.22 12.94
C PHE A 546 -15.32 0.46 14.08
N GLN A 547 -16.60 0.11 13.92
CA GLN A 547 -17.30 -0.78 14.85
C GLN A 547 -16.68 -2.19 14.85
N ASN A 548 -16.25 -2.66 13.67
CA ASN A 548 -15.57 -3.94 13.54
C ASN A 548 -14.23 -3.92 14.30
N ILE A 549 -13.44 -2.84 14.15
CA ILE A 549 -12.18 -2.64 14.89
C ILE A 549 -12.41 -2.65 16.41
N VAL A 550 -13.45 -1.97 16.91
CA VAL A 550 -13.79 -2.01 18.35
C VAL A 550 -14.06 -3.44 18.81
N MET A 551 -14.79 -4.23 18.01
CA MET A 551 -15.07 -5.62 18.35
C MET A 551 -13.84 -6.52 18.26
N GLU A 552 -12.97 -6.31 17.28
CA GLU A 552 -11.70 -7.03 17.15
C GLU A 552 -10.82 -6.81 18.39
N ILE A 553 -10.64 -5.54 18.80
CA ILE A 553 -9.92 -5.16 20.02
C ILE A 553 -10.49 -5.88 21.24
N LEU A 554 -11.82 -5.91 21.39
CA LEU A 554 -12.45 -6.55 22.55
C LEU A 554 -12.24 -8.06 22.59
N ILE A 555 -12.20 -8.72 21.44
CA ILE A 555 -11.98 -10.16 21.34
C ILE A 555 -10.49 -10.50 21.55
N GLU A 556 -9.57 -9.80 20.89
CA GLU A 556 -8.12 -10.06 20.99
C GLU A 556 -7.57 -9.80 22.39
N ASP A 557 -8.00 -8.70 23.02
CA ASP A 557 -7.50 -8.26 24.34
C ASP A 557 -8.42 -8.64 25.51
N TYR A 558 -9.31 -9.63 25.33
CA TYR A 558 -10.23 -10.11 26.38
C TYR A 558 -9.53 -10.45 27.71
N SER A 559 -8.28 -10.94 27.67
CA SER A 559 -7.47 -11.23 28.87
C SER A 559 -7.08 -9.98 29.68
N LYS A 560 -6.91 -8.82 29.02
CA LYS A 560 -6.61 -7.51 29.63
C LYS A 560 -7.87 -6.82 30.17
N VAL A 561 -9.04 -7.08 29.59
CA VAL A 561 -10.36 -6.60 30.09
C VAL A 561 -10.63 -7.06 31.53
N ARG A 562 -10.06 -8.20 31.95
CA ARG A 562 -10.31 -8.83 33.25
C ARG A 562 -9.46 -8.27 34.41
N HIS A 563 -8.31 -7.64 34.14
CA HIS A 563 -7.25 -7.45 35.16
C HIS A 563 -6.71 -6.02 35.31
N ALA A 564 -7.41 -4.98 34.88
CA ALA A 564 -6.95 -3.60 35.11
C ALA A 564 -7.74 -2.87 36.23
N PRO A 565 -7.42 -3.06 37.52
CA PRO A 565 -7.47 -1.93 38.43
C PRO A 565 -6.33 -0.98 38.03
N PHE A 566 -6.66 0.29 37.82
CA PHE A 566 -5.72 1.38 37.54
C PHE A 566 -4.47 1.30 38.44
N ILE A 567 -3.34 0.86 37.88
CA ILE A 567 -2.03 1.15 38.46
C ILE A 567 -1.19 1.79 37.36
N SER A 568 -1.01 3.11 37.52
CA SER A 568 0.03 3.94 36.88
C SER A 568 -0.15 4.37 35.41
N VAL A 569 -1.30 4.95 35.04
CA VAL A 569 -1.38 5.78 33.81
C VAL A 569 -1.90 7.21 34.07
N SER A 570 -2.39 7.51 35.28
CA SER A 570 -2.85 8.87 35.62
C SER A 570 -1.74 9.93 35.65
N VAL A 571 -0.46 9.55 35.78
CA VAL A 571 0.64 10.53 35.83
C VAL A 571 1.14 10.89 34.43
N THR A 572 1.03 10.00 33.44
CA THR A 572 1.51 10.27 32.08
C THR A 572 0.47 10.99 31.22
N ILE A 573 -0.83 10.71 31.41
CA ILE A 573 -1.90 11.34 30.62
C ILE A 573 -2.06 12.83 30.98
N GLN A 574 -1.86 13.21 32.24
CA GLN A 574 -1.93 14.62 32.62
C GLN A 574 -0.79 15.46 32.02
N VAL A 575 0.35 14.84 31.70
CA VAL A 575 1.49 15.50 31.04
C VAL A 575 1.26 15.64 29.53
N CYS A 576 0.69 14.64 28.86
CA CYS A 576 0.39 14.74 27.43
C CYS A 576 -0.75 15.73 27.10
N VAL A 577 -1.78 15.85 27.96
CA VAL A 577 -2.85 16.83 27.75
C VAL A 577 -2.35 18.27 27.94
N TYR A 578 -1.38 18.51 28.84
CA TYR A 578 -0.81 19.85 29.03
C TYR A 578 0.11 20.25 27.86
N VAL A 579 0.89 19.31 27.31
CA VAL A 579 1.82 19.60 26.21
C VAL A 579 1.11 19.83 24.86
N CYS A 580 -0.04 19.20 24.61
CA CYS A 580 -0.80 19.44 23.37
C CYS A 580 -1.65 20.73 23.39
N VAL A 581 -1.96 21.32 24.55
CA VAL A 581 -2.83 22.51 24.65
C VAL A 581 -2.03 23.82 24.67
N THR A 582 -0.78 23.82 25.13
CA THR A 582 0.07 25.02 25.15
C THR A 582 1.27 24.85 24.24
N GLY A 583 1.11 25.22 22.96
CA GLY A 583 2.22 25.29 22.02
C GLY A 583 3.21 26.39 22.38
N GLU A 584 4.25 26.07 23.14
CA GLU A 584 5.46 26.91 23.25
C GLU A 584 6.72 26.04 23.22
N ALA A 585 7.43 26.13 22.11
CA ALA A 585 8.78 25.61 21.96
C ALA A 585 9.78 26.66 22.45
N GLN A 586 10.47 26.42 23.57
CA GLN A 586 11.76 27.05 23.86
C GLN A 586 12.73 26.07 24.51
N GLY A 587 13.94 26.01 23.95
CA GLY A 587 14.91 24.93 24.15
C GLY A 587 15.77 25.03 25.41
N VAL A 588 16.36 23.90 25.77
CA VAL A 588 17.58 23.83 26.60
C VAL A 588 18.48 22.72 26.06
N LYS A 589 19.74 23.08 25.80
CA LYS A 589 20.84 22.20 25.39
C LYS A 589 21.29 21.28 26.52
N GLY A 590 21.45 20.00 26.19
CA GLY A 590 22.58 19.14 26.58
C GLY A 590 22.63 18.55 27.99
N ARG A 591 22.50 17.22 28.09
CA ARG A 591 23.55 16.29 28.56
C ARG A 591 23.13 14.84 28.33
N SER A 592 24.11 14.05 27.90
CA SER A 592 24.08 12.62 27.58
C SER A 592 23.68 11.74 28.76
N PHE A 593 22.89 10.69 28.49
CA PHE A 593 22.96 9.42 29.22
C PHE A 593 22.76 8.25 28.24
N SER A 594 23.72 7.34 28.26
CA SER A 594 23.74 6.05 27.58
C SER A 594 22.99 5.03 28.42
N GLU A 595 22.08 4.23 27.83
CA GLU A 595 22.11 2.75 27.87
C GLU A 595 20.89 2.11 27.18
N LYS A 596 21.21 1.27 26.20
CA LYS A 596 20.62 -0.03 25.82
C LYS A 596 19.15 -0.32 26.17
N SER A 597 18.34 -0.56 25.11
CA SER A 597 17.25 -1.54 25.15
C SER A 597 17.29 -2.43 23.91
N SER A 598 17.66 -3.68 24.16
CA SER A 598 17.63 -4.84 23.27
C SER A 598 16.21 -5.21 22.86
N ILE A 599 15.96 -5.28 21.54
CA ILE A 599 14.78 -5.92 20.95
C ILE A 599 15.19 -7.29 20.42
N CYS A 600 14.44 -8.31 20.85
CA CYS A 600 14.62 -9.72 20.53
C CYS A 600 14.46 -10.02 19.03
N ARG A 601 15.39 -10.81 18.47
CA ARG A 601 15.26 -11.50 17.18
C ARG A 601 14.82 -12.97 17.39
N PRO A 602 14.20 -13.64 16.40
CA PRO A 602 13.70 -15.01 16.51
C PRO A 602 14.82 -16.07 16.53
N PRO A 603 14.53 -17.31 16.98
CA PRO A 603 15.56 -18.29 17.32
C PRO A 603 16.16 -18.99 16.10
N THR A 604 17.50 -19.11 16.12
CA THR A 604 18.31 -19.90 15.21
C THR A 604 18.31 -21.39 15.57
N ARG A 605 18.40 -22.22 14.52
CA ARG A 605 18.51 -23.69 14.39
C ARG A 605 19.34 -24.42 15.50
N PRO A 606 19.01 -25.68 15.87
CA PRO A 606 19.78 -26.47 16.84
C PRO A 606 21.09 -27.06 16.26
N PRO A 607 22.05 -27.47 17.13
CA PRO A 607 23.43 -27.78 16.74
C PRO A 607 23.67 -29.24 16.32
N ASP A 608 24.64 -29.45 15.42
CA ASP A 608 25.19 -30.76 15.06
C ASP A 608 26.08 -31.36 16.18
N PRO A 609 26.14 -32.69 16.34
CA PRO A 609 26.98 -33.36 17.34
C PRO A 609 28.43 -33.64 16.84
N PRO A 610 29.36 -33.97 17.74
CA PRO A 610 30.80 -33.73 17.54
C PRO A 610 31.55 -34.89 16.87
N SER A 611 32.57 -34.53 16.10
CA SER A 611 33.56 -35.40 15.48
C SER A 611 34.64 -35.90 16.46
N ARG A 612 34.93 -37.22 16.47
CA ARG A 612 36.24 -37.77 16.86
C ARG A 612 36.60 -39.07 16.11
N LEU A 613 37.69 -38.97 15.35
CA LEU A 613 38.86 -39.87 15.23
C LEU A 613 38.72 -41.33 14.69
N LEU A 614 39.34 -41.52 13.51
CA LEU A 614 40.33 -42.55 13.10
C LEU A 614 40.02 -44.05 13.35
N ASN A 615 39.88 -44.82 12.24
CA ASN A 615 40.85 -45.88 11.91
C ASN A 615 40.69 -46.48 10.49
N LYS A 616 41.84 -46.91 9.95
CA LYS A 616 42.11 -47.62 8.69
C LYS A 616 41.48 -49.02 8.64
N THR A 617 41.09 -49.48 7.44
CA THR A 617 41.43 -50.78 6.75
C THR A 617 40.53 -50.92 5.52
N GLN A 618 41.07 -50.92 4.28
CA GLN A 618 41.47 -52.08 3.45
C GLN A 618 40.32 -52.93 2.87
N ASN A 619 40.42 -53.13 1.53
CA ASN A 619 39.84 -54.20 0.68
C ASN A 619 38.30 -54.17 0.51
N GLU A 620 37.67 -54.54 -0.61
CA GLU A 620 38.06 -55.24 -1.84
C GLU A 620 36.88 -55.07 -2.85
N ASP A 621 37.20 -54.90 -4.13
CA ASP A 621 36.69 -55.69 -5.27
C ASP A 621 35.17 -55.86 -5.58
N THR A 622 34.80 -55.21 -6.70
CA THR A 622 34.08 -55.75 -7.90
C THR A 622 32.53 -55.96 -7.90
N PRO A 623 31.86 -56.17 -9.06
CA PRO A 623 31.10 -55.10 -9.74
C PRO A 623 29.67 -55.50 -10.20
N ALA A 624 29.12 -54.68 -11.11
CA ALA A 624 28.09 -54.93 -12.12
C ALA A 624 26.63 -54.58 -11.76
N SER A 625 26.12 -53.49 -12.34
CA SER A 625 25.28 -53.51 -13.57
C SER A 625 25.06 -52.09 -14.07
#